data_AF-A0A1W1W909-F1
#
_entry.id   AF-A0A1W1W909-F1
#
_cell.length_a   1.000
_cell.length_b   1.000
_cell.length_c   1.000
_cell.angle_alpha   90.00
_cell.angle_beta   90.00
_cell.angle_gamma   90.00
#
_symmetry.space_group_name_H-M   'P 1'
#
loop_
_entity.id
_entity.type
_entity.pdbx_description
1 polymer ?
#
loop_
_entity_poly.entity_id
_entity_poly.type
_entity_poly.pdbx_seq_one_letter_code
_entity_poly.pdbx_strand_id
1 'polypeptide(L)'
;MNKLPNEPPVEPEIPEEQQWSRRQFLVGSAALGVAGAVTLFGRQALVDAARGLFGSPVSSGTVHLYAYDYYYIPNYMTWRVGDQMDIIFQNQSHTHWHEWTMGRHVNEAYFQAFGNLSADAWAVDFWDGVHVTLSDPYNIDNFVPNKAIVTYDGPKALFNIQTGGDFSPTLKPGGSIHISFTVPNKPGIWDYGCFVQQYIHYRTGMRGKVMILPA
;
A
#
# COMPACT_ATOMS: atom_id res chain seq x y z
N MET A 1 -45.91 13.39 -78.49
CA MET A 1 -46.75 13.15 -77.29
C MET A 1 -45.82 12.89 -76.11
N ASN A 2 -45.90 13.76 -75.10
CA ASN A 2 -44.99 13.84 -73.95
C ASN A 2 -45.13 12.65 -72.99
N LYS A 3 -44.00 12.15 -72.47
CA LYS A 3 -43.90 11.58 -71.12
C LYS A 3 -42.57 12.03 -70.48
N LEU A 4 -42.70 12.42 -69.22
CA LEU A 4 -41.74 13.14 -68.35
C LEU A 4 -40.49 12.30 -67.98
N PRO A 5 -39.40 12.95 -67.51
CA PRO A 5 -38.14 12.29 -67.15
C PRO A 5 -38.23 11.59 -65.79
N ASN A 6 -37.63 10.39 -65.70
CA ASN A 6 -37.41 9.69 -64.44
C ASN A 6 -36.30 10.40 -63.66
N GLU A 7 -36.61 10.89 -62.45
CA GLU A 7 -35.58 11.24 -61.46
C GLU A 7 -34.86 9.98 -60.97
N PRO A 8 -33.53 10.04 -60.72
CA PRO A 8 -32.81 8.94 -60.10
C PRO A 8 -33.18 8.80 -58.61
N PRO A 9 -33.10 7.60 -58.03
CA PRO A 9 -33.48 7.37 -56.64
C PRO A 9 -32.49 8.05 -55.68
N VAL A 10 -33.03 8.65 -54.62
CA VAL A 10 -32.27 9.19 -53.48
C VAL A 10 -31.65 8.02 -52.70
N GLU A 11 -30.32 7.98 -52.66
CA GLU A 11 -29.57 7.06 -51.82
C GLU A 11 -29.78 7.42 -50.33
N PRO A 12 -30.08 6.46 -49.44
CA PRO A 12 -30.18 6.75 -48.01
C PRO A 12 -28.79 7.05 -47.44
N GLU A 13 -28.63 8.21 -46.81
CA GLU A 13 -27.45 8.52 -45.97
C GLU A 13 -27.36 7.47 -44.85
N ILE A 14 -26.36 6.60 -44.94
CA ILE A 14 -25.99 5.69 -43.86
C ILE A 14 -25.36 6.56 -42.76
N PRO A 15 -25.86 6.55 -41.52
CA PRO A 15 -25.28 7.32 -40.43
C PRO A 15 -23.81 6.92 -40.27
N GLU A 16 -22.90 7.90 -40.16
CA GLU A 16 -21.50 7.67 -39.85
C GLU A 16 -21.39 6.65 -38.72
N GLU A 17 -20.93 5.44 -39.07
CA GLU A 17 -20.50 4.46 -38.10
C GLU A 17 -19.55 5.18 -37.17
N GLN A 18 -19.87 5.18 -35.88
CA GLN A 18 -19.04 5.69 -34.81
C GLN A 18 -17.72 4.91 -34.89
N GLN A 19 -16.76 5.40 -35.68
CA GLN A 19 -15.49 4.74 -35.93
C GLN A 19 -14.62 5.00 -34.72
N TRP A 20 -14.56 4.02 -33.83
CA TRP A 20 -13.64 4.05 -32.72
C TRP A 20 -12.23 4.13 -33.30
N SER A 21 -11.46 5.16 -32.89
CA SER A 21 -10.06 5.21 -33.27
C SER A 21 -9.36 3.94 -32.77
N ARG A 22 -8.40 3.42 -33.52
CA ARG A 22 -7.63 2.21 -33.11
C ARG A 22 -7.07 2.34 -31.68
N ARG A 23 -6.75 3.55 -31.23
CA ARG A 23 -6.32 3.84 -29.86
C ARG A 23 -7.45 3.67 -28.83
N GLN A 24 -8.65 4.15 -29.11
CA GLN A 24 -9.83 3.96 -28.24
C GLN A 24 -10.24 2.50 -28.16
N PHE A 25 -10.15 1.76 -29.27
CA PHE A 25 -10.38 0.31 -29.27
C PHE A 25 -9.33 -0.41 -28.42
N LEU A 26 -8.03 -0.14 -28.62
CA LEU A 26 -6.97 -0.78 -27.85
C LEU A 26 -7.03 -0.46 -26.36
N VAL A 27 -7.29 0.80 -25.99
CA VAL A 27 -7.45 1.21 -24.59
C VAL A 27 -8.72 0.61 -23.98
N GLY A 28 -9.84 0.60 -24.71
CA GLY A 28 -11.10 0.01 -24.26
C GLY A 28 -11.02 -1.51 -24.07
N SER A 29 -10.41 -2.22 -25.02
CA SER A 29 -10.20 -3.67 -24.94
C SER A 29 -9.21 -4.04 -23.84
N ALA A 30 -8.15 -3.25 -23.63
CA ALA A 30 -7.23 -3.45 -22.51
C ALA A 30 -7.93 -3.24 -21.15
N ALA A 31 -8.74 -2.19 -21.02
CA ALA A 31 -9.50 -1.93 -19.79
C ALA A 31 -10.51 -3.04 -19.48
N LEU A 32 -11.23 -3.55 -20.50
CA LEU A 32 -12.16 -4.66 -20.34
C LEU A 32 -11.45 -5.99 -20.06
N GLY A 33 -10.29 -6.24 -20.68
CA GLY A 33 -9.48 -7.42 -20.43
C GLY A 33 -8.93 -7.46 -19.00
N VAL A 34 -8.46 -6.32 -18.48
CA VAL A 34 -8.03 -6.18 -17.08
C VAL A 34 -9.19 -6.40 -16.13
N ALA A 35 -10.35 -5.78 -16.40
CA ALA A 35 -11.54 -5.96 -15.56
C ALA A 35 -12.01 -7.42 -15.51
N GLY A 36 -12.03 -8.12 -16.65
CA GLY A 36 -12.40 -9.54 -16.73
C GLY A 36 -11.38 -10.49 -16.12
N ALA A 37 -10.09 -10.14 -16.14
CA ALA A 37 -9.05 -10.95 -15.53
C ALA A 37 -9.03 -10.81 -13.99
N VAL A 38 -9.29 -9.59 -13.48
CA VAL A 38 -9.38 -9.28 -12.03
C VAL A 38 -10.49 -10.08 -11.34
N THR A 39 -11.58 -10.40 -12.06
CA THR A 39 -12.68 -11.21 -11.51
C THR A 39 -12.37 -12.71 -11.47
N LEU A 40 -11.47 -13.22 -12.33
CA LEU A 40 -11.32 -14.67 -12.56
C LEU A 40 -10.08 -15.32 -11.92
N PHE A 41 -8.93 -14.64 -11.77
CA PHE A 41 -7.65 -15.36 -11.49
C PHE A 41 -6.80 -14.86 -10.30
N GLY A 42 -7.39 -14.12 -9.36
CA GLY A 42 -6.73 -13.74 -8.11
C GLY A 42 -6.26 -12.29 -8.11
N ARG A 43 -6.84 -11.51 -7.17
CA ARG A 43 -6.75 -10.05 -7.12
C ARG A 43 -5.32 -9.52 -7.02
N GLN A 44 -4.40 -10.25 -6.39
CA GLN A 44 -3.09 -9.69 -6.07
C GLN A 44 -2.12 -9.72 -7.27
N ALA A 45 -1.93 -10.87 -7.93
CA ALA A 45 -0.93 -11.02 -9.00
C ALA A 45 -1.24 -10.14 -10.23
N LEU A 46 -2.52 -9.98 -10.57
CA LEU A 46 -2.96 -9.14 -11.69
C LEU A 46 -2.87 -7.64 -11.37
N VAL A 47 -3.19 -7.25 -10.14
CA VAL A 47 -3.00 -5.88 -9.67
C VAL A 47 -1.51 -5.55 -9.60
N ASP A 48 -0.67 -6.48 -9.13
CA ASP A 48 0.78 -6.30 -9.09
C ASP A 48 1.38 -6.22 -10.51
N ALA A 49 0.89 -7.03 -11.46
CA ALA A 49 1.27 -6.92 -12.87
C ALA A 49 0.82 -5.60 -13.51
N ALA A 50 -0.41 -5.16 -13.26
CA ALA A 50 -0.92 -3.86 -13.73
C ALA A 50 -0.09 -2.70 -13.12
N ARG A 51 0.26 -2.76 -11.84
CA ARG A 51 1.13 -1.79 -11.17
C ARG A 51 2.54 -1.79 -11.76
N GLY A 52 3.08 -2.96 -12.10
CA GLY A 52 4.37 -3.08 -12.80
C GLY A 52 4.35 -2.45 -14.20
N LEU A 53 3.21 -2.46 -14.89
CA LEU A 53 3.05 -1.91 -16.23
C LEU A 53 2.71 -0.41 -16.25
N PHE A 54 1.88 0.06 -15.32
CA PHE A 54 1.33 1.43 -15.34
C PHE A 54 1.88 2.33 -14.23
N GLY A 55 2.65 1.78 -13.28
CA GLY A 55 3.06 2.48 -12.06
C GLY A 55 1.90 2.70 -11.09
N SER A 56 2.21 3.17 -9.88
CA SER A 56 1.22 3.76 -8.97
C SER A 56 1.61 5.21 -8.71
N PRO A 57 0.64 6.13 -8.55
CA PRO A 57 0.94 7.53 -8.25
C PRO A 57 1.90 7.66 -7.07
N VAL A 58 2.88 8.56 -7.19
CA VAL A 58 3.78 8.86 -6.08
C VAL A 58 2.97 9.56 -5.00
N SER A 59 2.92 8.96 -3.81
CA SER A 59 2.38 9.56 -2.60
C SER A 59 3.47 10.39 -1.92
N SER A 60 3.16 11.63 -1.58
CA SER A 60 4.01 12.54 -0.79
C SER A 60 3.13 13.35 0.17
N GLY A 61 3.72 13.90 1.24
CA GLY A 61 2.98 14.59 2.28
C GLY A 61 2.20 13.61 3.17
N THR A 62 0.95 13.94 3.48
CA THR A 62 0.12 13.15 4.40
C THR A 62 -0.46 11.91 3.72
N VAL A 63 -0.22 10.74 4.31
CA VAL A 63 -0.82 9.47 3.91
C VAL A 63 -1.54 8.86 5.11
N HIS A 64 -2.83 8.57 4.93
CA HIS A 64 -3.58 7.79 5.90
C HIS A 64 -3.37 6.29 5.65
N LEU A 65 -2.78 5.61 6.63
CA LEU A 65 -2.58 4.17 6.64
C LEU A 65 -3.55 3.55 7.66
N TYR A 66 -4.52 2.81 7.16
CA TYR A 66 -5.53 2.14 7.96
C TYR A 66 -5.19 0.66 8.11
N ALA A 67 -5.13 0.18 9.35
CA ALA A 67 -5.13 -1.23 9.70
C ALA A 67 -6.56 -1.68 10.01
N TYR A 68 -7.04 -2.66 9.26
CA TYR A 68 -8.26 -3.40 9.55
C TYR A 68 -7.91 -4.84 9.93
N ASP A 69 -8.92 -5.62 10.31
CA ASP A 69 -8.76 -7.05 10.58
C ASP A 69 -8.11 -7.76 9.37
N TYR A 70 -6.81 -8.01 9.51
CA TYR A 70 -5.97 -8.78 8.59
C TYR A 70 -5.61 -8.12 7.24
N TYR A 71 -5.74 -6.79 7.10
CA TYR A 71 -5.27 -6.07 5.91
C TYR A 71 -5.00 -4.57 6.17
N TYR A 72 -4.27 -3.94 5.24
CA TYR A 72 -4.05 -2.49 5.25
C TYR A 72 -4.72 -1.79 4.07
N ILE A 73 -5.07 -0.52 4.27
CA ILE A 73 -5.41 0.44 3.21
C ILE A 73 -4.56 1.69 3.39
N PRO A 74 -3.78 2.12 2.37
CA PRO A 74 -3.47 1.37 1.16
C PRO A 74 -2.66 0.11 1.48
N ASN A 75 -2.71 -0.90 0.60
CA ASN A 75 -1.83 -2.09 0.66
C ASN A 75 -0.62 -2.00 -0.28
N TYR A 76 -0.53 -0.90 -1.04
CA TYR A 76 0.58 -0.58 -1.93
C TYR A 76 0.74 0.94 -2.01
N MET A 77 1.96 1.42 -1.88
CA MET A 77 2.30 2.84 -2.04
C MET A 77 3.53 2.99 -2.95
N THR A 78 3.66 4.14 -3.59
CA THR A 78 4.90 4.55 -4.25
C THR A 78 5.39 5.83 -3.58
N TRP A 79 6.64 5.87 -3.15
CA TRP A 79 7.29 7.05 -2.58
C TRP A 79 8.50 7.41 -3.43
N ARG A 80 9.07 8.61 -3.21
CA ARG A 80 10.32 9.04 -3.83
C ARG A 80 11.32 9.43 -2.75
N VAL A 81 12.58 9.06 -2.93
CA VAL A 81 13.68 9.46 -2.05
C VAL A 81 13.69 10.99 -1.88
N GLY A 82 13.78 11.45 -0.63
CA GLY A 82 13.82 12.87 -0.31
C GLY A 82 12.46 13.54 -0.09
N ASP A 83 11.35 12.89 -0.45
CA ASP A 83 10.02 13.42 -0.15
C ASP A 83 9.79 13.42 1.37
N GLN A 84 9.10 14.45 1.87
CA GLN A 84 8.63 14.46 3.24
C GLN A 84 7.31 13.68 3.33
N MET A 85 7.25 12.76 4.30
CA MET A 85 6.08 11.96 4.60
C MET A 85 5.53 12.32 5.97
N ASP A 86 4.21 12.25 6.08
CA ASP A 86 3.46 12.24 7.33
C ASP A 86 2.46 11.08 7.28
N ILE A 87 2.81 9.96 7.91
CA ILE A 87 1.95 8.77 7.93
C ILE A 87 1.05 8.84 9.15
N ILE A 88 -0.26 8.93 8.93
CA ILE A 88 -1.27 8.80 9.96
C ILE A 88 -1.68 7.32 10.02
N PHE A 89 -1.05 6.56 10.92
CA PHE A 89 -1.34 5.15 11.11
C PHE A 89 -2.51 4.99 12.08
N GLN A 90 -3.58 4.31 11.65
CA GLN A 90 -4.80 4.15 12.43
C GLN A 90 -5.25 2.70 12.46
N ASN A 91 -5.57 2.20 13.64
CA ASN A 91 -6.20 0.91 13.82
C ASN A 91 -7.73 1.08 13.78
N GLN A 92 -8.33 0.66 12.67
CA GLN A 92 -9.78 0.67 12.42
C GLN A 92 -10.45 -0.63 12.89
N SER A 93 -9.71 -1.60 13.43
CA SER A 93 -10.29 -2.77 14.08
C SER A 93 -11.01 -2.38 15.37
N HIS A 94 -12.10 -3.09 15.66
CA HIS A 94 -12.83 -2.97 16.92
C HIS A 94 -12.38 -4.00 17.96
N THR A 95 -11.58 -4.99 17.57
CA THR A 95 -11.32 -6.20 18.37
C THR A 95 -9.85 -6.61 18.39
N HIS A 96 -9.05 -6.19 17.41
CA HIS A 96 -7.66 -6.61 17.25
C HIS A 96 -6.68 -5.45 17.39
N TRP A 97 -5.50 -5.78 17.90
CA TRP A 97 -4.34 -4.92 17.93
C TRP A 97 -3.64 -5.02 16.59
N HIS A 98 -3.16 -3.90 16.08
CA HIS A 98 -2.43 -3.88 14.83
C HIS A 98 -1.18 -3.06 14.96
N GLU A 99 -0.10 -3.58 14.39
CA GLU A 99 1.16 -2.87 14.29
C GLU A 99 1.48 -2.53 12.84
N TRP A 100 2.50 -1.71 12.64
CA TRP A 100 3.05 -1.42 11.31
C TRP A 100 4.58 -1.46 11.34
N THR A 101 5.15 -2.54 10.83
CA THR A 101 6.59 -2.72 10.68
C THR A 101 6.97 -2.73 9.20
N MET A 102 8.22 -2.43 8.86
CA MET A 102 8.66 -2.37 7.45
C MET A 102 10.10 -2.85 7.28
N GLY A 103 10.36 -3.63 6.23
CA GLY A 103 11.67 -4.20 5.96
C GLY A 103 11.74 -5.01 4.66
N ARG A 104 12.82 -5.78 4.50
CA ARG A 104 12.98 -6.79 3.44
C ARG A 104 13.39 -8.12 4.04
N HIS A 105 13.04 -9.17 3.31
CA HIS A 105 13.34 -10.56 3.66
C HIS A 105 12.81 -10.87 5.06
N VAL A 106 11.53 -11.23 5.13
CA VAL A 106 11.00 -11.72 6.41
C VAL A 106 11.85 -12.91 6.83
N ASN A 107 12.23 -12.96 8.10
CA ASN A 107 13.00 -14.06 8.65
C ASN A 107 12.13 -15.31 8.71
N GLU A 108 12.12 -16.08 7.61
CA GLU A 108 11.32 -17.29 7.44
C GLU A 108 11.73 -18.44 8.39
N ALA A 109 12.94 -18.36 8.96
CA ALA A 109 13.40 -19.29 9.99
C ALA A 109 12.47 -19.33 11.22
N TYR A 110 11.75 -18.24 11.50
CA TYR A 110 10.81 -18.13 12.61
C TYR A 110 9.37 -18.53 12.23
N PHE A 111 9.10 -18.88 10.98
CA PHE A 111 7.75 -19.26 10.51
C PHE A 111 7.38 -20.72 10.80
N GLN A 112 8.18 -21.46 11.56
CA GLN A 112 7.88 -22.84 11.89
C GLN A 112 6.77 -22.91 12.96
N ALA A 113 5.81 -23.82 12.76
CA ALA A 113 4.66 -24.03 13.64
C ALA A 113 5.03 -24.37 15.10
N PHE A 114 6.29 -24.73 15.35
CA PHE A 114 6.88 -24.94 16.66
C PHE A 114 8.31 -24.39 16.65
N GLY A 115 8.59 -23.33 17.41
CA GLY A 115 9.91 -22.69 17.46
C GLY A 115 9.90 -21.40 18.28
N ASN A 116 11.10 -20.94 18.67
CA ASN A 116 11.28 -19.64 19.31
C ASN A 116 11.19 -18.56 18.23
N LEU A 117 10.30 -17.58 18.41
CA LEU A 117 10.15 -16.45 17.49
C LEU A 117 11.17 -15.39 17.88
N SER A 118 12.11 -15.06 16.99
CA SER A 118 12.91 -13.84 17.19
C SER A 118 11.98 -12.64 17.20
N ALA A 119 12.31 -11.64 18.03
CA ALA A 119 11.56 -10.40 18.05
C ALA A 119 11.66 -9.64 16.70
N ASP A 120 12.75 -9.83 15.96
CA ASP A 120 13.00 -9.15 14.68
C ASP A 120 12.46 -9.99 13.50
N ALA A 121 11.36 -9.55 12.91
CA ALA A 121 10.74 -10.21 11.78
C ALA A 121 11.45 -9.92 10.46
N TRP A 122 12.14 -8.79 10.31
CA TRP A 122 12.85 -8.43 9.08
C TRP A 122 14.35 -8.73 9.17
N ALA A 123 14.93 -9.37 8.14
CA ALA A 123 16.38 -9.50 8.03
C ALA A 123 17.06 -8.16 7.68
N VAL A 124 16.34 -7.29 6.99
CA VAL A 124 16.79 -5.95 6.60
C VAL A 124 15.78 -4.92 7.08
N ASP A 125 16.17 -4.14 8.08
CA ASP A 125 15.35 -3.11 8.69
C ASP A 125 15.27 -1.85 7.81
N PHE A 126 14.05 -1.43 7.47
CA PHE A 126 13.82 -0.18 6.73
C PHE A 126 14.19 1.05 7.56
N TRP A 127 14.00 0.98 8.87
CA TRP A 127 14.10 2.13 9.78
C TRP A 127 15.51 2.38 10.31
N ASP A 128 16.46 1.51 9.97
CA ASP A 128 17.87 1.65 10.34
C ASP A 128 18.43 3.01 9.88
N GLY A 129 18.75 3.87 10.86
CA GLY A 129 19.28 5.22 10.68
C GLY A 129 18.27 6.26 10.20
N VAL A 130 16.98 5.93 10.12
CA VAL A 130 15.94 6.88 9.67
C VAL A 130 15.54 7.79 10.82
N HIS A 131 15.56 9.11 10.58
CA HIS A 131 15.02 10.09 11.52
C HIS A 131 13.50 10.11 11.44
N VAL A 132 12.84 9.88 12.57
CA VAL A 132 11.38 9.78 12.66
C VAL A 132 10.89 10.69 13.77
N THR A 133 9.88 11.51 13.50
CA THR A 133 9.14 12.26 14.51
C THR A 133 7.78 11.60 14.73
N LEU A 134 7.45 11.33 15.99
CA LEU A 134 6.17 10.77 16.39
C LEU A 134 5.33 11.83 17.11
N SER A 135 4.08 11.98 16.72
CA SER A 135 3.12 12.88 17.37
C SER A 135 1.75 12.22 17.53
N ASP A 136 0.89 12.91 18.29
CA ASP A 136 -0.53 12.58 18.45
C ASP A 136 -0.84 11.11 18.79
N PRO A 137 -0.14 10.51 19.78
CA PRO A 137 -0.41 9.14 20.18
C PRO A 137 -1.79 9.02 20.82
N TYR A 138 -2.58 8.07 20.33
CA TYR A 138 -3.87 7.72 20.90
C TYR A 138 -4.01 6.21 20.97
N ASN A 139 -4.35 5.68 22.15
CA ASN A 139 -4.53 4.24 22.38
C ASN A 139 -3.37 3.38 21.86
N ILE A 140 -2.14 3.85 22.07
CA ILE A 140 -0.93 3.06 21.83
C ILE A 140 -0.90 1.89 22.81
N ASP A 141 -0.67 0.69 22.31
CA ASP A 141 -0.39 -0.47 23.15
C ASP A 141 1.07 -0.46 23.57
N ASN A 142 1.98 -0.42 22.60
CA ASN A 142 3.40 -0.29 22.79
C ASN A 142 4.06 0.32 21.56
N PHE A 143 5.26 0.89 21.73
CA PHE A 143 6.07 1.38 20.62
C PHE A 143 7.52 0.91 20.77
N VAL A 144 8.05 0.24 19.73
CA VAL A 144 9.46 -0.12 19.64
C VAL A 144 10.14 0.79 18.62
N PRO A 145 11.20 1.55 19.00
CA PRO A 145 11.94 2.40 18.06
C PRO A 145 12.96 1.63 17.21
N ASN A 146 13.43 0.48 17.71
CA ASN A 146 14.54 -0.30 17.14
C ASN A 146 15.74 0.61 16.75
N LYS A 147 16.16 0.59 15.47
CA LYS A 147 17.28 1.37 14.95
C LYS A 147 16.90 2.74 14.38
N ALA A 148 15.64 3.16 14.51
CA ALA A 148 15.21 4.51 14.13
C ALA A 148 15.74 5.56 15.11
N ILE A 149 16.03 6.75 14.59
CA ILE A 149 16.39 7.91 15.41
C ILE A 149 15.11 8.70 15.70
N VAL A 150 14.49 8.42 16.84
CA VAL A 150 13.13 8.90 17.16
C VAL A 150 13.13 10.20 17.95
N THR A 151 12.36 11.18 17.45
CA THR A 151 11.93 12.39 18.16
C THR A 151 10.47 12.24 18.55
N TYR A 152 10.10 12.68 19.75
CA TYR A 152 8.73 12.62 20.24
C TYR A 152 8.20 14.05 20.39
N ASP A 153 7.11 14.34 19.70
CA ASP A 153 6.33 15.54 19.93
C ASP A 153 5.24 15.23 20.98
N GLY A 154 5.30 15.94 22.10
CA GLY A 154 4.47 15.67 23.27
C GLY A 154 5.06 14.69 24.30
N PRO A 155 4.27 14.27 25.30
CA PRO A 155 4.76 13.49 26.43
C PRO A 155 5.19 12.07 26.03
N LYS A 156 6.49 11.76 26.17
CA LYS A 156 7.06 10.42 25.83
C LYS A 156 6.35 9.24 26.49
N ALA A 157 5.80 9.43 27.68
CA ALA A 157 5.10 8.37 28.42
C ALA A 157 3.85 7.84 27.68
N LEU A 158 3.25 8.61 26.77
CA LEU A 158 2.06 8.21 26.02
C LEU A 158 2.33 7.16 24.93
N PHE A 159 3.59 6.98 24.54
CA PHE A 159 3.97 6.03 23.50
C PHE A 159 4.23 4.60 24.03
N ASN A 160 4.24 4.41 25.35
CA ASN A 160 4.59 3.14 26.01
C ASN A 160 5.80 2.43 25.36
N ILE A 161 6.96 3.09 25.43
CA ILE A 161 8.18 2.67 24.72
C ILE A 161 8.69 1.34 25.25
N GLN A 162 8.97 0.41 24.34
CA GLN A 162 9.54 -0.92 24.61
C GLN A 162 10.86 -1.11 23.86
N THR A 163 11.57 -2.18 24.19
CA THR A 163 12.86 -2.55 23.56
C THR A 163 12.81 -3.94 22.96
N GLY A 164 13.58 -4.15 21.90
CA GLY A 164 13.64 -5.42 21.17
C GLY A 164 12.54 -5.54 20.12
N GLY A 165 12.84 -6.20 19.01
CA GLY A 165 11.95 -6.30 17.87
C GLY A 165 12.16 -5.20 16.84
N ASP A 166 11.37 -5.26 15.76
CA ASP A 166 11.36 -4.26 14.70
C ASP A 166 10.83 -2.90 15.17
N PHE A 167 11.07 -1.85 14.38
CA PHE A 167 10.33 -0.60 14.57
C PHE A 167 8.84 -0.89 14.45
N SER A 168 8.09 -0.67 15.53
CA SER A 168 6.70 -1.11 15.64
C SER A 168 5.88 -0.19 16.55
N PRO A 169 5.03 0.67 15.99
CA PRO A 169 3.88 1.20 16.71
C PRO A 169 2.77 0.15 16.72
N THR A 170 2.52 -0.47 17.87
CA THR A 170 1.36 -1.34 18.06
C THR A 170 0.20 -0.54 18.66
N LEU A 171 -0.95 -0.55 17.96
CA LEU A 171 -2.13 0.22 18.32
C LEU A 171 -3.24 -0.71 18.84
N LYS A 172 -3.89 -0.32 19.94
CA LYS A 172 -5.14 -0.94 20.39
C LYS A 172 -6.27 -0.64 19.39
N PRO A 173 -7.40 -1.37 19.45
CA PRO A 173 -8.61 -1.01 18.69
C PRO A 173 -8.93 0.50 18.78
N GLY A 174 -9.13 1.13 17.63
CA GLY A 174 -9.39 2.57 17.50
C GLY A 174 -8.18 3.49 17.76
N GLY A 175 -6.97 2.96 17.95
CA GLY A 175 -5.76 3.75 18.19
C GLY A 175 -5.20 4.42 16.93
N SER A 176 -4.35 5.42 17.15
CA SER A 176 -3.66 6.15 16.09
C SER A 176 -2.32 6.73 16.53
N ILE A 177 -1.45 6.96 15.56
CA ILE A 177 -0.18 7.68 15.73
C ILE A 177 0.20 8.39 14.43
N HIS A 178 0.84 9.55 14.54
CA HIS A 178 1.42 10.26 13.40
C HIS A 178 2.93 9.98 13.35
N ILE A 179 3.44 9.69 12.16
CA ILE A 179 4.82 9.28 11.92
C ILE A 179 5.37 10.09 10.76
N SER A 180 6.18 11.10 11.06
CA SER A 180 6.80 11.96 10.04
C SER A 180 8.27 11.63 9.84
N PHE A 181 8.69 11.56 8.58
CA PHE A 181 10.07 11.29 8.19
C PHE A 181 10.32 11.77 6.75
N THR A 182 11.59 11.91 6.38
CA THR A 182 12.00 12.07 4.99
C THR A 182 12.30 10.70 4.40
N VAL A 183 11.78 10.38 3.21
CA VAL A 183 12.00 9.08 2.56
C VAL A 183 13.50 8.84 2.38
N PRO A 184 14.09 7.81 3.02
CA PRO A 184 15.52 7.58 2.98
C PRO A 184 15.97 7.10 1.60
N ASN A 185 17.25 7.29 1.26
CA ASN A 185 17.84 6.79 0.01
C ASN A 185 17.99 5.26 0.01
N LYS A 186 16.85 4.58 -0.09
CA LYS A 186 16.67 3.14 -0.02
C LYS A 186 15.75 2.69 -1.16
N PRO A 187 16.11 2.89 -2.44
CA PRO A 187 15.22 2.62 -3.56
C PRO A 187 14.84 1.14 -3.70
N GLY A 188 13.76 0.88 -4.43
CA GLY A 188 13.21 -0.44 -4.71
C GLY A 188 12.01 -0.79 -3.83
N ILE A 189 11.57 -2.05 -3.92
CA ILE A 189 10.40 -2.55 -3.19
C ILE A 189 10.78 -2.85 -1.74
N TRP A 190 9.90 -2.46 -0.83
CA TRP A 190 9.91 -2.77 0.59
C TRP A 190 8.58 -3.38 0.99
N ASP A 191 8.60 -4.30 1.94
CA ASP A 191 7.41 -4.92 2.50
C ASP A 191 7.10 -4.27 3.85
N TYR A 192 5.82 -4.15 4.18
CA TYR A 192 5.38 -3.84 5.54
C TYR A 192 4.31 -4.81 6.00
N GLY A 193 4.18 -4.97 7.31
CA GLY A 193 3.34 -6.01 7.89
C GLY A 193 3.04 -5.86 9.37
N CYS A 194 2.06 -6.66 9.81
CA CYS A 194 1.67 -6.84 11.21
C CYS A 194 2.04 -8.26 11.64
N PHE A 195 2.93 -8.42 12.61
CA PHE A 195 3.37 -9.68 13.20
C PHE A 195 2.78 -9.95 14.60
N VAL A 196 1.87 -9.08 15.06
CA VAL A 196 1.05 -9.28 16.26
C VAL A 196 0.43 -10.68 16.26
N GLN A 197 0.31 -11.26 17.46
CA GLN A 197 -0.19 -12.62 17.71
C GLN A 197 0.62 -13.69 16.96
N GLN A 198 1.95 -13.68 17.17
CA GLN A 198 2.85 -14.72 16.65
C GLN A 198 2.76 -14.86 15.12
N TYR A 199 2.91 -13.74 14.41
CA TYR A 199 2.91 -13.69 12.94
C TYR A 199 1.57 -14.07 12.29
N ILE A 200 0.50 -14.33 13.06
CA ILE A 200 -0.77 -14.77 12.47
C ILE A 200 -1.35 -13.69 11.57
N HIS A 201 -1.24 -12.40 11.94
CA HIS A 201 -1.75 -11.29 11.14
C HIS A 201 -1.06 -11.24 9.77
N TYR A 202 0.27 -11.31 9.75
CA TYR A 202 1.06 -11.32 8.52
C TYR A 202 0.70 -12.53 7.65
N ARG A 203 0.58 -13.71 8.25
CA ARG A 203 0.26 -14.97 7.55
C ARG A 203 -1.14 -14.98 6.95
N THR A 204 -2.10 -14.32 7.58
CA THR A 204 -3.47 -14.22 7.07
C THR A 204 -3.66 -13.08 6.06
N GLY A 205 -2.61 -12.32 5.76
CA GLY A 205 -2.59 -11.35 4.66
C GLY A 205 -2.38 -9.90 5.08
N MET A 206 -2.11 -9.62 6.36
CA MET A 206 -1.88 -8.26 6.86
C MET A 206 -0.49 -7.76 6.50
N ARG A 207 -0.32 -7.46 5.22
CA ARG A 207 0.92 -7.02 4.61
C ARG A 207 0.66 -6.12 3.41
N GLY A 208 1.63 -5.28 3.09
CA GLY A 208 1.61 -4.46 1.90
C GLY A 208 3.01 -4.13 1.42
N LYS A 209 3.08 -3.31 0.37
CA LYS A 209 4.35 -2.94 -0.27
C LYS A 209 4.51 -1.45 -0.46
N VAL A 210 5.75 -0.99 -0.41
CA VAL A 210 6.13 0.36 -0.83
C VAL A 210 7.18 0.24 -1.92
N MET A 211 6.94 0.87 -3.07
CA MET A 211 7.97 1.11 -4.07
C MET A 211 8.61 2.46 -3.80
N ILE A 212 9.92 2.49 -3.54
CA ILE A 212 10.68 3.73 -3.40
C ILE A 212 11.43 4.02 -4.68
N LEU A 213 11.07 5.11 -5.35
CA LEU A 213 11.75 5.62 -6.54
C LEU A 213 12.99 6.44 -6.15
N PRO A 214 14.07 6.42 -6.94
CA PRO A 214 15.16 7.37 -6.81
C PRO A 214 14.68 8.82 -6.87
N ALA A 215 15.47 9.75 -6.32
CA ALA A 215 15.21 11.19 -6.40
C ALA A 215 15.01 11.66 -7.85
#